data_AF-B9TPB4-F1
#
_entry.id   AF-B9TPB4-F1
#
_cell.length_a   1.000
_cell.length_b   1.000
_cell.length_c   1.000
_cell.angle_alpha   90.00
_cell.angle_beta   90.00
_cell.angle_gamma   90.00
#
_symmetry.space_group_name_H-M   'P 1'
#
loop_
_entity.id
_entity.type
_entity.pdbx_description
1 polymer ?
#
loop_
_entity_poly.entity_id
_entity_poly.type
_entity_poly.pdbx_seq_one_letter_code
_entity_poly.pdbx_strand_id
1 'polypeptide(L)'
;MLLVKNTPFTNVVANGKATVNLPIGMSYNKVILALGGTTFTKSMITNINVKVNGKIVIQAAGSRLDLMNQYRGLTASAGFLTIDLTEPRAKTMIEQYLGNINTAKGVSSLTIEVDIAGATAPTLDSYTEYGPPAPLGVIAKQIIFSTPFGGSGKFPMKLIDITNRGGLIKRIHFAHGGNLTAVEVKKNGIVIWDNVPTAVNAFWQGEYQKTAQTNLYTYDPCADNNYANQIKTSDATALDFNLTLGAADTVTAVVEIVDVLGN
;
A
#
# COMPACT_ATOMS: atom_id res chain seq x y z
N MET A 1 -6.62 22.15 3.30
CA MET A 1 -5.73 21.09 3.82
C MET A 1 -5.16 21.57 5.14
N LEU A 2 -5.22 20.78 6.19
CA LEU A 2 -4.69 21.14 7.51
C LEU A 2 -3.68 20.09 7.96
N LEU A 3 -2.54 20.49 8.49
CA LEU A 3 -1.56 19.58 9.10
C LEU A 3 -1.67 19.68 10.62
N VAL A 4 -2.05 18.60 11.28
CA VAL A 4 -2.37 18.60 12.71
C VAL A 4 -1.62 17.49 13.43
N LYS A 5 -1.05 17.79 14.59
CA LYS A 5 -0.46 16.77 15.47
C LYS A 5 -1.58 15.92 16.08
N ASN A 6 -1.46 14.60 15.98
CA ASN A 6 -2.44 13.67 16.52
C ASN A 6 -2.28 13.50 18.04
N THR A 7 -3.26 12.84 18.65
CA THR A 7 -3.13 12.26 19.98
C THR A 7 -1.89 11.35 20.06
N PRO A 8 -1.21 11.29 21.21
CA PRO A 8 0.01 10.51 21.34
C PRO A 8 -0.26 9.01 21.21
N PHE A 9 0.71 8.28 20.66
CA PHE A 9 0.71 6.82 20.74
C PHE A 9 0.88 6.37 22.18
N THR A 10 0.15 5.32 22.55
CA THR A 10 0.34 4.60 23.80
C THR A 10 1.27 3.42 23.57
N ASN A 11 2.01 2.99 24.61
CA ASN A 11 2.88 1.82 24.59
C ASN A 11 3.98 1.85 23.50
N VAL A 12 4.60 3.02 23.29
CA VAL A 12 5.79 3.14 22.42
C VAL A 12 7.02 2.63 23.17
N VAL A 13 7.26 1.32 23.07
CA VAL A 13 8.38 0.63 23.74
C VAL A 13 9.02 -0.38 22.79
N ALA A 14 10.24 -0.80 23.11
CA ALA A 14 10.93 -1.85 22.38
C ALA A 14 10.13 -3.15 22.41
N ASN A 15 9.99 -3.84 21.27
CA ASN A 15 9.26 -5.11 21.14
C ASN A 15 7.77 -5.00 21.54
N GLY A 16 7.22 -3.78 21.57
CA GLY A 16 5.83 -3.49 21.92
C GLY A 16 4.96 -3.21 20.71
N LYS A 17 3.65 -3.21 20.96
CA LYS A 17 2.63 -2.71 20.03
C LYS A 17 2.20 -1.32 20.48
N ALA A 18 2.57 -0.31 19.71
CA ALA A 18 2.14 1.05 19.92
C ALA A 18 0.77 1.28 19.27
N THR A 19 -0.15 1.95 19.95
CA THR A 19 -1.52 2.17 19.45
C THR A 19 -1.96 3.62 19.63
N VAL A 20 -2.64 4.16 18.62
CA VAL A 20 -3.33 5.45 18.68
C VAL A 20 -4.75 5.33 18.14
N ASN A 21 -5.70 5.96 18.84
CA ASN A 21 -7.06 6.18 18.34
C ASN A 21 -7.15 7.61 17.81
N LEU A 22 -7.45 7.73 16.52
CA LEU A 22 -7.54 9.01 15.84
C LEU A 22 -8.96 9.57 15.93
N PRO A 23 -9.13 10.89 16.13
CA PRO A 23 -10.43 11.50 16.30
C PRO A 23 -11.29 11.41 15.03
N ILE A 24 -12.58 11.20 15.20
CA ILE A 24 -13.56 11.14 14.12
C ILE A 24 -14.09 12.55 13.82
N GLY A 25 -14.41 12.83 12.56
CA GLY A 25 -15.08 14.07 12.13
C GLY A 25 -14.47 14.71 10.88
N MET A 26 -13.18 14.49 10.62
CA MET A 26 -12.47 15.02 9.44
C MET A 26 -12.14 13.90 8.45
N SER A 27 -11.70 14.28 7.24
CA SER A 27 -11.24 13.32 6.24
C SER A 27 -9.72 13.17 6.32
N TYR A 28 -9.24 11.94 6.45
CA TYR A 28 -7.82 11.62 6.54
C TYR A 28 -7.25 11.44 5.13
N ASN A 29 -6.36 12.34 4.73
CA ASN A 29 -5.60 12.23 3.48
C ASN A 29 -4.32 11.43 3.71
N LYS A 30 -3.55 11.79 4.74
CA LYS A 30 -2.26 11.19 5.07
C LYS A 30 -2.07 11.13 6.56
N VAL A 31 -1.37 10.10 7.02
CA VAL A 31 -0.83 10.05 8.38
C VAL A 31 0.68 9.89 8.30
N ILE A 32 1.40 10.88 8.81
CA ILE A 32 2.86 10.92 8.86
C ILE A 32 3.28 10.42 10.24
N LEU A 33 4.04 9.34 10.27
CA LEU A 33 4.68 8.80 11.45
C LEU A 33 6.07 9.42 11.59
N ALA A 34 6.31 10.13 12.69
CA ALA A 34 7.61 10.67 13.05
C ALA A 34 8.32 9.69 13.99
N LEU A 35 9.37 9.05 13.46
CA LEU A 35 10.19 8.06 14.16
C LEU A 35 11.34 8.79 14.85
N GLY A 36 11.60 8.46 16.12
CA GLY A 36 12.72 9.03 16.86
C GLY A 36 13.20 8.12 17.99
N GLY A 37 14.01 8.69 18.88
CA GLY A 37 14.73 7.93 19.91
C GLY A 37 16.13 7.57 19.46
N THR A 38 16.71 6.52 20.05
CA THR A 38 18.13 6.19 19.83
C THR A 38 18.36 5.42 18.52
N THR A 39 17.57 4.38 18.23
CA THR A 39 17.81 3.49 17.07
C THR A 39 16.57 3.19 16.23
N PHE A 40 15.43 3.82 16.50
CA PHE A 40 14.17 3.44 15.85
C PHE A 40 14.15 3.81 14.35
N THR A 41 14.03 2.79 13.50
CA THR A 41 14.03 2.93 12.03
C THR A 41 12.83 2.20 11.41
N LYS A 42 12.57 2.44 10.12
CA LYS A 42 11.44 1.82 9.39
C LYS A 42 11.51 0.30 9.31
N SER A 43 12.71 -0.29 9.31
CA SER A 43 12.88 -1.74 9.31
C SER A 43 12.49 -2.39 10.64
N MET A 44 12.48 -1.62 11.73
CA MET A 44 12.03 -2.06 13.05
C MET A 44 10.51 -2.00 13.20
N ILE A 45 9.78 -1.48 12.21
CA ILE A 45 8.32 -1.54 12.14
C ILE A 45 7.94 -2.81 11.36
N THR A 46 7.66 -3.88 12.09
CA THR A 46 7.38 -5.19 11.48
C THR A 46 5.97 -5.25 10.90
N ASN A 47 5.03 -4.50 11.48
CA ASN A 47 3.65 -4.45 11.01
C ASN A 47 2.98 -3.14 11.42
N ILE A 48 2.14 -2.61 10.53
CA ILE A 48 1.26 -1.46 10.73
C ILE A 48 -0.15 -1.93 10.36
N ASN A 49 -1.10 -1.79 11.28
CA ASN A 49 -2.51 -2.02 10.99
C ASN A 49 -3.27 -0.68 11.09
N VAL A 50 -3.82 -0.23 9.97
CA VAL A 50 -4.84 0.83 9.98
C VAL A 50 -6.20 0.14 10.05
N LYS A 51 -6.97 0.44 11.10
CA LYS A 51 -8.27 -0.17 11.37
C LYS A 51 -9.37 0.88 11.28
N VAL A 52 -10.40 0.59 10.48
CA VAL A 52 -11.64 1.38 10.40
C VAL A 52 -12.77 0.50 10.90
N ASN A 53 -13.49 0.94 11.95
CA ASN A 53 -14.53 0.15 12.61
C ASN A 53 -14.06 -1.26 13.01
N GLY A 54 -12.80 -1.39 13.46
CA GLY A 54 -12.19 -2.67 13.83
C GLY A 54 -11.68 -3.53 12.68
N LYS A 55 -12.02 -3.22 11.41
CA LYS A 55 -11.52 -3.94 10.24
C LYS A 55 -10.17 -3.37 9.79
N ILE A 56 -9.20 -4.24 9.52
CA ILE A 56 -7.91 -3.84 8.95
C ILE A 56 -8.12 -3.46 7.48
N VAL A 57 -7.81 -2.22 7.13
CA VAL A 57 -7.91 -1.71 5.76
C VAL A 57 -6.53 -1.60 5.10
N ILE A 58 -5.50 -1.28 5.89
CA ILE A 58 -4.12 -1.27 5.44
C ILE A 58 -3.32 -2.12 6.42
N GLN A 59 -2.57 -3.06 5.86
CA GLN A 59 -1.54 -3.81 6.55
C GLN A 59 -0.23 -3.60 5.82
N ALA A 60 0.84 -3.20 6.51
CA ALA A 60 2.15 -3.01 5.88
C ALA A 60 3.33 -3.15 6.85
N ALA A 61 4.47 -3.61 6.35
CA ALA A 61 5.76 -3.46 7.04
C ALA A 61 6.36 -2.08 6.72
N GLY A 62 7.06 -1.46 7.66
CA GLY A 62 7.51 -0.07 7.52
C GLY A 62 8.47 0.16 6.35
N SER A 63 9.44 -0.72 6.16
CA SER A 63 10.37 -0.66 5.03
C SER A 63 9.67 -0.84 3.68
N ARG A 64 8.68 -1.74 3.60
CA ARG A 64 7.94 -1.99 2.36
C ARG A 64 7.02 -0.82 2.01
N LEU A 65 6.31 -0.27 2.99
CA LEU A 65 5.48 0.91 2.79
C LEU A 65 6.32 2.09 2.27
N ASP A 66 7.55 2.24 2.76
CA ASP A 66 8.45 3.27 2.28
C ASP A 66 8.83 3.11 0.81
N LEU A 67 9.17 1.89 0.38
CA LEU A 67 9.44 1.60 -1.03
C LEU A 67 8.21 1.90 -1.91
N MET A 68 7.02 1.52 -1.46
CA MET A 68 5.77 1.81 -2.18
C MET A 68 5.50 3.32 -2.29
N ASN A 69 5.77 4.08 -1.22
CA ASN A 69 5.66 5.54 -1.25
C ASN A 69 6.68 6.18 -2.22
N GLN A 70 7.93 5.73 -2.16
CA GLN A 70 8.99 6.20 -3.06
C GLN A 70 8.69 5.86 -4.52
N TYR A 71 8.11 4.69 -4.79
CA TYR A 71 7.61 4.33 -6.12
C TYR A 71 6.64 5.37 -6.67
N ARG A 72 5.71 5.83 -5.83
CA ARG A 72 4.71 6.86 -6.15
C ARG A 72 5.30 8.27 -6.18
N GLY A 73 6.60 8.42 -5.89
CA GLY A 73 7.36 9.66 -5.89
C GLY A 73 7.18 10.50 -4.62
N LEU A 74 6.83 9.90 -3.49
CA LEU A 74 6.87 10.55 -2.18
C LEU A 74 8.31 10.58 -1.65
N THR A 75 8.59 11.56 -0.79
CA THR A 75 9.93 11.80 -0.22
C THR A 75 10.38 10.65 0.68
N ALA A 76 11.62 10.19 0.48
CA ALA A 76 12.31 9.30 1.41
C ALA A 76 12.95 10.09 2.55
N SER A 77 12.75 9.64 3.79
CA SER A 77 13.44 10.19 4.97
C SER A 77 13.60 9.13 6.05
N ALA A 78 14.77 9.02 6.69
CA ALA A 78 15.01 8.01 7.73
C ALA A 78 14.08 8.17 8.95
N GLY A 79 13.75 9.42 9.32
CA GLY A 79 12.94 9.74 10.50
C GLY A 79 11.43 9.83 10.26
N PHE A 80 10.94 9.64 9.02
CA PHE A 80 9.52 9.77 8.70
C PHE A 80 9.01 8.66 7.80
N LEU A 81 7.82 8.15 8.10
CA LEU A 81 7.10 7.19 7.27
C LEU A 81 5.67 7.69 7.07
N THR A 82 5.18 7.68 5.84
CA THR A 82 3.82 8.17 5.53
C THR A 82 2.89 7.02 5.21
N ILE A 83 1.70 7.03 5.78
CA ILE A 83 0.56 6.24 5.32
C ILE A 83 -0.25 7.19 4.44
N ASP A 84 -0.09 7.07 3.12
CA ASP A 84 -0.75 7.95 2.15
C ASP A 84 -2.01 7.27 1.59
N LEU A 85 -3.17 7.89 1.86
CA LEU A 85 -4.49 7.44 1.39
C LEU A 85 -4.90 8.16 0.10
N THR A 86 -4.16 9.22 -0.28
CA THR A 86 -4.39 10.00 -1.49
C THR A 86 -3.63 9.43 -2.67
N GLU A 87 -3.84 10.01 -3.85
CA GLU A 87 -3.05 9.88 -5.06
C GLU A 87 -2.54 11.26 -5.50
N PRO A 88 -1.44 11.78 -4.93
CA PRO A 88 -1.09 13.20 -4.99
C PRO A 88 -0.75 13.71 -6.40
N ARG A 89 -0.51 12.80 -7.35
CA ARG A 89 -0.20 13.10 -8.75
C ARG A 89 -1.36 12.81 -9.71
N ALA A 90 -2.55 12.48 -9.19
CA ALA A 90 -3.73 12.25 -10.03
C ALA A 90 -4.09 13.46 -10.88
N LYS A 91 -4.67 13.20 -12.07
CA LYS A 91 -5.03 14.25 -13.03
C LYS A 91 -6.21 15.10 -12.57
N THR A 92 -7.09 14.53 -11.73
CA THR A 92 -8.26 15.23 -11.20
C THR A 92 -8.28 15.22 -9.67
N MET A 93 -8.94 16.23 -9.10
CA MET A 93 -9.13 16.33 -7.65
C MET A 93 -9.92 15.14 -7.09
N ILE A 94 -10.90 14.63 -7.84
CA ILE A 94 -11.72 13.49 -7.41
C ILE A 94 -10.85 12.24 -7.28
N GLU A 95 -9.99 11.98 -8.27
CA GLU A 95 -9.05 10.85 -8.25
C GLU A 95 -7.97 11.03 -7.19
N GLN A 96 -7.51 12.25 -6.95
CA GLN A 96 -6.49 12.52 -5.93
C GLN A 96 -6.94 12.08 -4.53
N TYR A 97 -8.21 12.29 -4.19
CA TYR A 97 -8.77 11.92 -2.89
C TYR A 97 -9.53 10.59 -2.94
N LEU A 98 -9.41 9.84 -4.04
CA LEU A 98 -10.01 8.53 -4.22
C LEU A 98 -9.31 7.50 -3.33
N GLY A 99 -9.90 7.25 -2.17
CA GLY A 99 -9.38 6.31 -1.18
C GLY A 99 -9.15 6.90 0.20
N ASN A 100 -9.39 8.20 0.38
CA ASN A 100 -9.36 8.84 1.69
C ASN A 100 -10.29 8.17 2.70
N ILE A 101 -9.88 8.18 3.97
CA ILE A 101 -10.75 7.72 5.05
C ILE A 101 -11.54 8.92 5.56
N ASN A 102 -12.74 9.08 5.03
CA ASN A 102 -13.68 10.13 5.41
C ASN A 102 -14.50 9.68 6.63
N THR A 103 -14.44 10.43 7.73
CA THR A 103 -14.96 9.94 9.02
C THR A 103 -16.19 10.69 9.54
N ALA A 104 -16.72 11.68 8.83
CA ALA A 104 -17.85 12.48 9.34
C ALA A 104 -19.15 11.67 9.49
N LYS A 105 -19.29 10.56 8.74
CA LYS A 105 -20.40 9.60 8.85
C LYS A 105 -19.96 8.22 8.41
N GLY A 106 -20.43 7.16 9.07
CA GLY A 106 -20.13 5.76 8.70
C GLY A 106 -18.86 5.19 9.33
N VAL A 107 -18.14 5.97 10.12
CA VAL A 107 -16.97 5.54 10.90
C VAL A 107 -17.23 5.81 12.38
N SER A 108 -17.14 4.76 13.19
CA SER A 108 -17.20 4.80 14.66
C SER A 108 -15.81 4.81 15.29
N SER A 109 -14.82 4.21 14.62
CA SER A 109 -13.43 4.19 15.10
C SER A 109 -12.41 4.17 13.96
N LEU A 110 -11.30 4.90 14.17
CA LEU A 110 -10.11 4.86 13.34
C LEU A 110 -8.90 4.67 14.26
N THR A 111 -8.23 3.54 14.13
CA THR A 111 -7.11 3.14 14.99
C THR A 111 -5.90 2.78 14.15
N ILE A 112 -4.71 3.20 14.59
CA ILE A 112 -3.45 2.75 14.02
C ILE A 112 -2.68 1.98 15.08
N GLU A 113 -2.27 0.77 14.74
CA GLU A 113 -1.38 -0.07 15.53
C GLU A 113 -0.04 -0.22 14.80
N VAL A 114 1.07 -0.10 15.52
CA VAL A 114 2.43 -0.24 15.01
C VAL A 114 3.18 -1.24 15.90
N ASP A 115 3.57 -2.36 15.31
CA ASP A 115 4.42 -3.37 15.96
C ASP A 115 5.89 -2.98 15.78
N ILE A 116 6.58 -2.75 16.90
CA ILE A 116 7.98 -2.30 16.95
C ILE A 116 8.85 -3.46 17.41
N ALA A 117 9.93 -3.78 16.69
CA ALA A 117 10.89 -4.82 17.07
C ALA A 117 12.34 -4.34 16.96
N GLY A 118 13.18 -4.63 17.96
CA GLY A 118 14.62 -4.35 17.92
C GLY A 118 15.04 -2.88 18.09
N ALA A 119 14.12 -1.98 18.43
CA ALA A 119 14.43 -0.57 18.70
C ALA A 119 14.93 -0.34 20.14
N THR A 120 15.83 0.62 20.33
CA THR A 120 16.31 1.09 21.64
C THR A 120 15.69 2.46 21.92
N ALA A 121 14.94 2.55 23.03
CA ALA A 121 14.22 3.75 23.45
C ALA A 121 13.44 4.45 22.31
N PRO A 122 12.52 3.74 21.61
CA PRO A 122 11.79 4.31 20.48
C PRO A 122 10.87 5.45 20.93
N THR A 123 10.76 6.49 20.11
CA THR A 123 9.70 7.50 20.21
C THR A 123 8.88 7.52 18.93
N LEU A 124 7.57 7.69 19.03
CA LEU A 124 6.66 7.70 17.89
C LEU A 124 5.59 8.77 18.08
N ASP A 125 5.65 9.79 17.23
CA ASP A 125 4.61 10.81 17.09
C ASP A 125 3.90 10.63 15.74
N SER A 126 2.70 11.20 15.59
CA SER A 126 2.06 11.27 14.29
C SER A 126 1.38 12.61 13.99
N TYR A 127 1.34 12.93 12.71
CA TYR A 127 0.72 14.14 12.15
C TYR A 127 -0.20 13.75 11.02
N THR A 128 -1.40 14.32 10.99
CA THR A 128 -2.38 14.03 9.95
C THR A 128 -2.55 15.23 9.02
N GLU A 129 -2.59 14.95 7.72
CA GLU A 129 -3.09 15.86 6.72
C GLU A 129 -4.61 15.67 6.58
N TYR A 130 -5.39 16.67 6.99
CA TYR A 130 -6.84 16.65 6.90
C TYR A 130 -7.38 17.32 5.64
N GLY A 131 -8.36 16.65 5.03
CA GLY A 131 -9.34 17.20 4.12
C GLY A 131 -10.62 17.65 4.84
N PRO A 132 -11.54 18.33 4.13
CA PRO A 132 -12.84 18.73 4.68
C PRO A 132 -13.67 17.50 5.13
N PRO A 133 -14.56 17.64 6.12
CA PRO A 133 -15.45 16.57 6.57
C PRO A 133 -16.27 15.98 5.41
N ALA A 134 -16.31 14.65 5.32
CA ALA A 134 -17.12 13.94 4.34
C ALA A 134 -17.63 12.60 4.91
N PRO A 135 -18.73 12.03 4.38
CA PRO A 135 -19.15 10.68 4.71
C PRO A 135 -18.16 9.64 4.16
N LEU A 136 -18.09 8.48 4.82
CA LEU A 136 -17.30 7.34 4.37
C LEU A 136 -17.74 6.93 2.96
N GLY A 137 -16.79 6.94 2.04
CA GLY A 137 -16.95 6.44 0.68
C GLY A 137 -16.17 5.15 0.47
N VAL A 138 -15.70 4.97 -0.77
CA VAL A 138 -14.66 3.98 -1.05
C VAL A 138 -13.33 4.41 -0.42
N ILE A 139 -12.58 3.43 0.07
CA ILE A 139 -11.31 3.64 0.78
C ILE A 139 -10.19 2.92 0.07
N ALA A 140 -8.97 3.44 0.21
CA ALA A 140 -7.77 2.72 -0.17
C ALA A 140 -7.55 1.57 0.82
N LYS A 141 -7.39 0.36 0.30
CA LYS A 141 -7.02 -0.82 1.06
C LYS A 141 -5.74 -1.43 0.51
N GLN A 142 -5.02 -2.14 1.37
CA GLN A 142 -3.87 -2.98 1.00
C GLN A 142 -4.16 -4.41 1.42
N ILE A 143 -4.09 -5.34 0.47
CA ILE A 143 -4.26 -6.77 0.70
C ILE A 143 -2.93 -7.46 0.37
N ILE A 144 -2.43 -8.27 1.30
CA ILE A 144 -1.12 -8.91 1.19
C ILE A 144 -1.28 -10.42 0.93
N PHE A 145 -0.51 -10.93 -0.03
CA PHE A 145 -0.36 -12.36 -0.29
C PHE A 145 1.12 -12.70 -0.37
N SER A 146 1.56 -13.78 0.29
CA SER A 146 2.94 -14.25 0.22
C SER A 146 2.99 -15.68 -0.29
N THR A 147 3.91 -15.96 -1.21
CA THR A 147 4.04 -17.29 -1.82
C THR A 147 5.52 -17.63 -2.04
N PRO A 148 6.01 -18.78 -1.51
CA PRO A 148 7.34 -19.28 -1.84
C PRO A 148 7.33 -20.01 -3.19
N PHE A 149 8.36 -19.78 -4.00
CA PHE A 149 8.62 -20.47 -5.26
C PHE A 149 9.95 -21.24 -5.15
N GLY A 150 9.90 -22.54 -5.45
CA GLY A 150 11.01 -23.46 -5.19
C GLY A 150 12.11 -23.51 -6.24
N GLY A 151 12.06 -22.68 -7.29
CA GLY A 151 13.06 -22.72 -8.37
C GLY A 151 12.84 -21.66 -9.45
N SER A 152 13.61 -21.78 -10.52
CA SER A 152 13.49 -20.94 -11.71
C SER A 152 12.31 -21.39 -12.58
N GLY A 153 11.63 -20.46 -13.23
CA GLY A 153 10.52 -20.74 -14.14
C GLY A 153 9.38 -19.74 -14.04
N LYS A 154 8.31 -19.99 -14.79
CA LYS A 154 7.08 -19.20 -14.76
C LYS A 154 6.04 -19.89 -13.90
N PHE A 155 5.56 -19.20 -12.86
CA PHE A 155 4.64 -19.75 -11.88
C PHE A 155 3.42 -18.83 -11.69
N PRO A 156 2.20 -19.38 -11.59
CA PRO A 156 1.04 -18.59 -11.20
C PRO A 156 1.12 -18.23 -9.70
N MET A 157 1.02 -16.95 -9.39
CA MET A 157 0.79 -16.48 -8.02
C MET A 157 -0.71 -16.31 -7.81
N LYS A 158 -1.27 -17.06 -6.86
CA LYS A 158 -2.70 -16.99 -6.53
C LYS A 158 -2.96 -15.80 -5.60
N LEU A 159 -3.61 -14.77 -6.13
CA LEU A 159 -4.13 -13.66 -5.34
C LEU A 159 -5.62 -13.91 -5.07
N ILE A 160 -5.88 -14.77 -4.10
CA ILE A 160 -7.21 -15.34 -3.84
C ILE A 160 -8.23 -14.24 -3.52
N ASP A 161 -9.48 -14.44 -3.96
CA ASP A 161 -10.66 -13.63 -3.58
C ASP A 161 -10.69 -12.19 -4.13
N ILE A 162 -9.69 -11.76 -4.91
CA ILE A 162 -9.66 -10.41 -5.47
C ILE A 162 -10.79 -10.19 -6.50
N THR A 163 -11.10 -11.20 -7.31
CA THR A 163 -12.16 -11.14 -8.32
C THR A 163 -13.57 -11.06 -7.73
N ASN A 164 -13.79 -11.67 -6.56
CA ASN A 164 -15.10 -11.72 -5.91
C ASN A 164 -15.42 -10.47 -5.07
N ARG A 165 -14.41 -9.65 -4.75
CA ARG A 165 -14.56 -8.47 -3.88
C ARG A 165 -15.16 -7.25 -4.58
N GLY A 166 -15.15 -7.20 -5.92
CA GLY A 166 -15.72 -6.10 -6.70
C GLY A 166 -15.01 -4.75 -6.59
N GLY A 167 -13.86 -4.67 -5.91
CA GLY A 167 -13.05 -3.46 -5.82
C GLY A 167 -12.28 -3.15 -7.12
N LEU A 168 -11.58 -2.02 -7.12
CA LEU A 168 -10.78 -1.54 -8.25
C LEU A 168 -9.30 -1.61 -7.90
N ILE A 169 -8.54 -2.45 -8.60
CA ILE A 169 -7.10 -2.58 -8.35
C ILE A 169 -6.39 -1.40 -9.00
N LYS A 170 -5.71 -0.60 -8.18
CA LYS A 170 -4.85 0.49 -8.63
C LYS A 170 -3.53 -0.02 -9.15
N ARG A 171 -2.88 -0.84 -8.35
CA ARG A 171 -1.54 -1.36 -8.61
C ARG A 171 -1.25 -2.56 -7.72
N ILE A 172 -0.28 -3.36 -8.13
CA ILE A 172 0.22 -4.50 -7.35
C ILE A 172 1.73 -4.41 -7.29
N HIS A 173 2.28 -4.48 -6.08
CA HIS A 173 3.70 -4.51 -5.84
C HIS A 173 4.13 -5.93 -5.45
N PHE A 174 4.99 -6.55 -6.25
CA PHE A 174 5.59 -7.84 -5.98
C PHE A 174 6.97 -7.62 -5.36
N ALA A 175 7.05 -7.66 -4.03
CA ALA A 175 8.32 -7.62 -3.30
C ALA A 175 8.99 -9.00 -3.33
N HIS A 176 10.28 -9.07 -3.65
CA HIS A 176 11.00 -10.33 -3.87
C HIS A 176 12.47 -10.26 -3.40
N GLY A 177 13.19 -11.37 -3.37
CA GLY A 177 14.60 -11.46 -2.95
C GLY A 177 15.63 -11.16 -4.05
N GLY A 178 15.20 -10.62 -5.19
CA GLY A 178 16.04 -10.35 -6.36
C GLY A 178 15.85 -11.29 -7.55
N ASN A 179 15.01 -12.34 -7.43
CA ASN A 179 14.90 -13.36 -8.49
C ASN A 179 13.68 -13.22 -9.42
N LEU A 180 12.75 -12.30 -9.17
CA LEU A 180 11.64 -12.01 -10.10
C LEU A 180 12.16 -11.24 -11.32
N THR A 181 12.01 -11.81 -12.52
CA THR A 181 12.57 -11.25 -13.77
C THR A 181 11.51 -10.71 -14.73
N ALA A 182 10.28 -11.23 -14.68
CA ALA A 182 9.17 -10.73 -15.48
C ALA A 182 7.80 -11.05 -14.85
N VAL A 183 6.76 -10.34 -15.27
CA VAL A 183 5.38 -10.59 -14.87
C VAL A 183 4.48 -10.62 -16.10
N GLU A 184 3.57 -11.58 -16.15
CA GLU A 184 2.44 -11.61 -17.07
C GLU A 184 1.13 -11.49 -16.28
N VAL A 185 0.20 -10.67 -16.76
CA VAL A 185 -1.14 -10.54 -16.18
C VAL A 185 -2.18 -10.88 -17.24
N LYS A 186 -3.15 -11.72 -16.86
CA LYS A 186 -4.29 -12.07 -17.71
C LYS A 186 -5.60 -11.76 -17.00
N LYS A 187 -6.57 -11.23 -17.74
CA LYS A 187 -7.96 -11.06 -17.30
C LYS A 187 -8.85 -11.87 -18.21
N ASN A 188 -9.61 -12.80 -17.66
CA ASN A 188 -10.51 -13.70 -18.41
C ASN A 188 -9.78 -14.45 -19.55
N GLY A 189 -8.54 -14.88 -19.31
CA GLY A 189 -7.68 -15.55 -20.30
C GLY A 189 -7.00 -14.63 -21.32
N ILE A 190 -7.35 -13.34 -21.36
CA ILE A 190 -6.73 -12.35 -22.26
C ILE A 190 -5.51 -11.75 -21.58
N VAL A 191 -4.38 -11.73 -22.29
CA VAL A 191 -3.15 -11.08 -21.82
C VAL A 191 -3.35 -9.56 -21.85
N ILE A 192 -3.22 -8.93 -20.69
CA ILE A 192 -3.27 -7.46 -20.53
C ILE A 192 -1.90 -6.88 -20.17
N TRP A 193 -0.96 -7.74 -19.82
CA TRP A 193 0.43 -7.41 -19.52
C TRP A 193 1.27 -8.64 -19.88
N ASP A 194 2.06 -8.56 -20.96
CA ASP A 194 2.66 -9.74 -21.58
C ASP A 194 4.11 -9.96 -21.16
N ASN A 195 4.31 -10.78 -20.13
CA ASN A 195 5.61 -11.23 -19.63
C ASN A 195 6.67 -10.12 -19.60
N VAL A 196 6.29 -8.93 -19.14
CA VAL A 196 7.11 -7.73 -19.25
C VAL A 196 8.31 -7.84 -18.30
N PRO A 197 9.56 -7.79 -18.80
CA PRO A 197 10.76 -7.88 -17.97
C PRO A 197 10.89 -6.71 -16.99
N THR A 198 11.56 -6.94 -15.85
CA THR A 198 11.86 -5.90 -14.84
C THR A 198 12.46 -4.65 -15.45
N ALA A 199 13.45 -4.79 -16.35
CA ALA A 199 14.14 -3.67 -16.97
C ALA A 199 13.22 -2.81 -17.87
N VAL A 200 12.35 -3.46 -18.66
CA VAL A 200 11.38 -2.77 -19.53
C VAL A 200 10.34 -2.06 -18.67
N ASN A 201 9.82 -2.73 -17.65
CA ASN A 201 8.85 -2.15 -16.72
C ASN A 201 9.43 -0.94 -15.99
N ALA A 202 10.68 -1.02 -15.51
CA ALA A 202 11.35 0.08 -14.84
C ALA A 202 11.56 1.29 -15.75
N PHE A 203 11.94 1.06 -17.02
CA PHE A 203 12.06 2.13 -18.01
C PHE A 203 10.71 2.82 -18.25
N TRP A 204 9.67 2.05 -18.57
CA TRP A 204 8.32 2.56 -18.83
C TRP A 204 7.73 3.33 -17.63
N GLN A 205 7.94 2.84 -16.41
CA GLN A 205 7.55 3.55 -15.18
C GLN A 205 8.26 4.91 -15.03
N GLY A 206 9.53 4.98 -15.42
CA GLY A 206 10.30 6.22 -15.42
C GLY A 206 9.72 7.29 -16.34
N GLU A 207 9.16 6.90 -17.49
CA GLU A 207 8.47 7.83 -18.41
C GLU A 207 7.28 8.53 -17.77
N TYR A 208 6.64 7.88 -16.78
CA TYR A 208 5.53 8.44 -16.01
C TYR A 208 5.93 8.98 -14.63
N GLN A 209 7.21 9.29 -14.43
CA GLN A 209 7.73 9.86 -13.19
C GLN A 209 7.49 8.99 -11.95
N LYS A 210 7.39 7.67 -12.15
CA LYS A 210 7.46 6.68 -11.06
C LYS A 210 8.92 6.32 -10.81
N THR A 211 9.24 5.93 -9.57
CA THR A 211 10.60 5.55 -9.21
C THR A 211 10.66 4.04 -8.96
N ALA A 212 11.06 3.26 -9.96
CA ALA A 212 11.24 1.82 -9.79
C ALA A 212 12.15 1.51 -8.59
N GLN A 213 11.71 0.59 -7.72
CA GLN A 213 12.43 0.25 -6.49
C GLN A 213 13.15 -1.08 -6.64
N THR A 214 14.32 -1.19 -6.00
CA THR A 214 15.05 -2.45 -5.95
C THR A 214 14.17 -3.52 -5.29
N ASN A 215 14.16 -4.72 -5.87
CA ASN A 215 13.43 -5.88 -5.33
C ASN A 215 11.91 -5.68 -5.21
N LEU A 216 11.34 -4.78 -6.01
CA LEU A 216 9.91 -4.49 -6.07
C LEU A 216 9.45 -4.33 -7.52
N TYR A 217 8.93 -5.41 -8.11
CA TYR A 217 8.26 -5.30 -9.40
C TYR A 217 6.87 -4.72 -9.18
N THR A 218 6.57 -3.58 -9.79
CA THR A 218 5.22 -2.99 -9.71
C THR A 218 4.48 -3.16 -11.02
N TYR A 219 3.30 -3.78 -10.97
CA TYR A 219 2.31 -3.69 -12.04
C TYR A 219 1.37 -2.52 -11.71
N ASP A 220 1.45 -1.43 -12.48
CA ASP A 220 0.64 -0.23 -12.28
C ASP A 220 -0.11 0.14 -13.57
N PRO A 221 -1.35 -0.35 -13.77
CA PRO A 221 -2.18 0.08 -14.90
C PRO A 221 -2.54 1.57 -14.87
N CYS A 222 -2.33 2.24 -13.74
CA CYS A 222 -2.54 3.68 -13.53
C CYS A 222 -1.21 4.46 -13.50
N ALA A 223 -0.14 3.95 -14.11
CA ALA A 223 1.18 4.58 -14.06
C ALA A 223 1.16 6.03 -14.57
N ASP A 224 0.32 6.32 -15.56
CA ASP A 224 0.10 7.65 -16.15
C ASP A 224 -0.70 8.62 -15.26
N ASN A 225 -0.99 8.21 -14.03
CA ASN A 225 -1.84 8.90 -13.05
C ASN A 225 -3.30 9.11 -13.50
N ASN A 226 -3.78 8.32 -14.47
CA ASN A 226 -5.19 8.22 -14.80
C ASN A 226 -5.79 7.00 -14.10
N TYR A 227 -6.63 7.26 -13.10
CA TYR A 227 -7.19 6.23 -12.26
C TYR A 227 -8.47 5.62 -12.85
N ALA A 228 -8.90 6.06 -14.03
CA ALA A 228 -9.87 5.32 -14.83
C ALA A 228 -9.31 3.99 -15.37
N ASN A 229 -7.98 3.84 -15.44
CA ASN A 229 -7.32 2.63 -15.95
C ASN A 229 -7.24 1.49 -14.92
N GLN A 230 -7.76 1.69 -13.70
CA GLN A 230 -7.78 0.67 -12.65
C GLN A 230 -8.42 -0.63 -13.15
N ILE A 231 -7.88 -1.77 -12.70
CA ILE A 231 -8.48 -3.06 -13.05
C ILE A 231 -9.74 -3.26 -12.22
N LYS A 232 -10.88 -3.18 -12.89
CA LYS A 232 -12.17 -3.60 -12.35
C LYS A 232 -12.15 -5.11 -12.14
N THR A 233 -12.49 -5.55 -10.93
CA THR A 233 -12.50 -6.98 -10.59
C THR A 233 -13.89 -7.60 -10.73
N SER A 234 -14.96 -6.80 -10.66
CA SER A 234 -16.34 -7.28 -10.73
C SER A 234 -16.75 -7.89 -12.09
N ASP A 235 -16.02 -7.60 -13.15
CA ASP A 235 -16.20 -8.14 -14.51
C ASP A 235 -15.13 -9.20 -14.86
N ALA A 236 -14.31 -9.59 -13.89
CA ALA A 236 -13.33 -10.66 -14.03
C ALA A 236 -13.91 -11.98 -13.51
N THR A 237 -14.05 -12.96 -14.39
CA THR A 237 -14.20 -14.38 -14.02
C THR A 237 -12.88 -14.96 -13.52
N ALA A 238 -11.76 -14.52 -14.11
CA ALA A 238 -10.42 -14.90 -13.70
C ALA A 238 -9.44 -13.73 -13.85
N LEU A 239 -8.52 -13.61 -12.89
CA LEU A 239 -7.41 -12.66 -12.93
C LEU A 239 -6.13 -13.40 -12.53
N ASP A 240 -5.27 -13.66 -13.50
CA ASP A 240 -4.08 -14.48 -13.34
C ASP A 240 -2.82 -13.61 -13.33
N PHE A 241 -1.95 -13.87 -12.36
CA PHE A 241 -0.65 -13.23 -12.22
C PHE A 241 0.42 -14.30 -12.35
N ASN A 242 1.14 -14.31 -13.46
CA ASN A 242 2.19 -15.27 -13.72
C ASN A 242 3.55 -14.60 -13.55
N LEU A 243 4.32 -15.07 -12.59
CA LEU A 243 5.62 -14.54 -12.24
C LEU A 243 6.71 -15.41 -12.86
N THR A 244 7.66 -14.79 -13.56
CA THR A 244 8.86 -15.48 -14.06
C THR A 244 10.00 -15.22 -13.09
N LEU A 245 10.54 -16.28 -12.49
CA LEU A 245 11.67 -16.23 -11.55
C LEU A 245 12.92 -16.87 -12.15
N GLY A 246 14.09 -16.32 -11.83
CA GLY A 246 15.41 -16.87 -12.20
C GLY A 246 15.98 -17.88 -11.19
N ALA A 247 15.42 -17.96 -9.98
CA ALA A 247 15.80 -18.89 -8.93
C ALA A 247 14.69 -18.97 -7.87
N ALA A 248 14.87 -19.83 -6.86
CA ALA A 248 13.95 -19.89 -5.72
C ALA A 248 13.85 -18.54 -5.01
N ASP A 249 12.64 -18.14 -4.63
CA ASP A 249 12.37 -16.85 -3.99
C ASP A 249 11.05 -16.91 -3.21
N THR A 250 10.86 -15.98 -2.28
CA THR A 250 9.55 -15.72 -1.67
C THR A 250 9.05 -14.38 -2.13
N VAL A 251 7.93 -14.37 -2.86
CA VAL A 251 7.33 -13.13 -3.36
C VAL A 251 6.16 -12.75 -2.48
N THR A 252 6.15 -11.51 -2.00
CA THR A 252 5.00 -10.91 -1.34
C THR A 252 4.33 -9.88 -2.26
N ALA A 253 3.11 -10.17 -2.70
CA ALA A 253 2.27 -9.25 -3.43
C ALA A 253 1.51 -8.34 -2.45
N VAL A 254 1.62 -7.03 -2.64
CA VAL A 254 0.78 -6.01 -1.99
C VAL A 254 -0.15 -5.43 -3.04
N VAL A 255 -1.44 -5.71 -2.90
CA VAL A 255 -2.48 -5.25 -3.82
C VAL A 255 -3.08 -3.98 -3.26
N GLU A 256 -2.86 -2.86 -3.96
CA GLU A 256 -3.54 -1.60 -3.65
C GLU A 256 -4.88 -1.56 -4.38
N ILE A 257 -5.97 -1.54 -3.61
CA ILE A 257 -7.34 -1.59 -4.12
C ILE A 257 -8.16 -0.43 -3.56
N VAL A 258 -9.11 0.09 -4.34
CA VAL A 258 -10.14 1.01 -3.88
C VAL A 258 -11.45 0.24 -3.77
N ASP A 259 -12.07 0.27 -2.59
CA ASP A 259 -13.22 -0.57 -2.29
C ASP A 259 -14.03 -0.03 -1.11
N VAL A 260 -15.27 -0.47 -0.94
CA VAL A 260 -16.12 -0.13 0.20
C VAL A 260 -15.68 -0.90 1.45
N LEU A 261 -15.83 -0.31 2.64
CA LEU A 261 -15.41 -0.96 3.91
C LEU A 261 -16.10 -2.33 4.18
N GLY A 262 -17.26 -2.58 3.57
CA GLY A 262 -18.04 -3.80 3.74
C GLY A 262 -17.35 -5.06 3.24
N ASN A 263 -16.68 -4.96 2.10
CA ASN A 263 -15.99 -6.03 1.37
C ASN A 263 -14.60 -6.34 1.95
#